data_AF-A0A9E1YMR2-F1
#
_entry.id   AF-A0A9E1YMR2-F1
#
_cell.length_a   1.000
_cell.length_b   1.000
_cell.length_c   1.000
_cell.angle_alpha   90.00
_cell.angle_beta   90.00
_cell.angle_gamma   90.00
#
_symmetry.space_group_name_H-M   'P 1'
#
loop_
_entity.id
_entity.type
_entity.pdbx_description
1 polymer ?
#
loop_
_entity_poly.entity_id
_entity_poly.type
_entity_poly.pdbx_seq_one_letter_code
_entity_poly.pdbx_strand_id
1 'polypeptide(L)'
;MTIFACILFLFSFNISAQEPDIPKGKSLFNANCASCHKLNKKLIGPALRGASERHEKEWLYSWVRNSASMIKSGDSDAIAIYEEYNKVAMNSFPQLSNEDIDNILAYSDYIPPKPAIVSNVSSNSDITNSNSTNDIILILLSFVLIVLIILLVLINKTLKNLLIQNGLLIDEKNNKKGIPIGKAFVQNQFLVIVSVVILLLSSTYFAFQYMLQIGVDQGYMPIQPIHYSNKIHAGDNQIECQYCHSSAKKSKHSGIPSLNVCMNCHENIAEYNGEEDLEKGYTRDFYTNEIKKLYKAVGWNENSQSYTGDTEPVKWVRIHNLPDFVY
;
A
#
# COMPACT_ATOMS: atom_id res chain seq x y z
N MET A 1 38.45 73.70 -8.85
CA MET A 1 37.09 73.44 -8.33
C MET A 1 36.51 72.30 -9.14
N THR A 2 37.13 71.17 -8.86
CA THR A 2 37.13 69.89 -9.55
C THR A 2 36.49 68.93 -8.56
N ILE A 3 35.71 67.96 -9.03
CA ILE A 3 35.26 66.80 -8.25
C ILE A 3 34.17 67.12 -7.21
N PHE A 4 32.94 67.39 -7.65
CA PHE A 4 31.74 66.96 -6.88
C PHE A 4 30.42 66.99 -7.69
N ALA A 5 30.47 67.08 -9.02
CA ALA A 5 29.27 67.05 -9.87
C ALA A 5 29.06 65.70 -10.59
N CYS A 6 29.82 64.65 -10.24
CA CYS A 6 29.75 63.33 -10.89
C CYS A 6 29.34 62.17 -9.95
N ILE A 7 28.97 62.42 -8.69
CA ILE A 7 28.53 61.37 -7.75
C ILE A 7 26.98 61.28 -7.71
N LEU A 8 26.33 61.39 -8.88
CA LEU A 8 24.87 61.20 -8.97
C LEU A 8 24.42 60.43 -10.22
N PHE A 9 25.36 59.74 -10.90
CA PHE A 9 25.06 58.97 -12.10
C PHE A 9 25.83 57.64 -12.19
N LEU A 10 25.99 56.96 -11.05
CA LEU A 10 26.49 55.58 -10.98
C LEU A 10 25.64 54.72 -10.04
N PHE A 11 24.31 54.91 -10.05
CA PHE A 11 23.41 53.82 -9.67
C PHE A 11 23.34 52.88 -10.88
N SER A 12 24.36 52.03 -10.98
CA SER A 12 24.34 50.88 -11.85
C SER A 12 23.06 50.09 -11.56
N PHE A 13 22.14 50.10 -12.51
CA PHE A 13 21.08 49.11 -12.61
C PHE A 13 21.75 47.73 -12.62
N ASN A 14 21.83 47.10 -11.45
CA ASN A 14 22.04 45.67 -11.37
C ASN A 14 20.72 45.04 -11.81
N ILE A 15 20.62 44.74 -13.11
CA ILE A 15 19.61 43.83 -13.63
C ILE A 15 19.99 42.45 -13.09
N SER A 16 19.49 42.10 -11.90
CA SER A 16 19.43 40.70 -11.50
C SER A 16 18.40 40.02 -12.40
N ALA A 17 18.88 39.28 -13.41
CA ALA A 17 18.07 38.22 -13.98
C ALA A 17 17.83 37.21 -12.84
N GLN A 18 16.62 37.18 -12.31
CA GLN A 18 16.23 36.24 -11.27
C GLN A 18 16.16 34.85 -11.91
N GLU A 19 17.02 33.92 -11.45
CA GLU A 19 16.96 32.54 -11.92
C GLU A 19 15.58 31.95 -11.59
N PRO A 20 14.98 31.14 -12.48
CA PRO A 20 13.67 30.56 -12.25
C PRO A 20 13.63 29.65 -11.00
N ASP A 21 12.64 29.87 -10.14
CA ASP A 21 12.36 29.08 -8.94
C ASP A 21 11.55 27.83 -9.31
N ILE A 22 12.25 26.70 -9.46
CA ILE A 22 11.67 25.40 -9.79
C ILE A 22 10.65 24.92 -8.73
N PRO A 23 10.91 24.98 -7.41
CA PRO A 23 9.91 24.69 -6.38
C PRO A 23 8.62 25.50 -6.51
N LYS A 24 8.71 26.82 -6.72
CA LYS A 24 7.55 27.69 -6.95
C LYS A 24 6.82 27.30 -8.23
N GLY A 25 7.57 27.02 -9.30
CA GLY A 25 7.05 26.52 -10.57
C GLY A 25 6.27 25.22 -10.44
N LYS A 26 6.78 24.26 -9.67
CA LYS A 26 6.08 23.00 -9.36
C LYS A 26 4.75 23.24 -8.65
N SER A 27 4.73 24.14 -7.67
CA SER A 27 3.51 24.49 -6.94
C SER A 27 2.45 25.09 -7.88
N LEU A 28 2.86 26.06 -8.70
CA LEU A 28 1.99 26.72 -9.67
C LEU A 28 1.47 25.76 -10.74
N PHE A 29 2.32 24.87 -11.25
CA PHE A 29 1.93 23.82 -12.22
C PHE A 29 0.92 22.86 -11.60
N ASN A 30 1.15 22.39 -10.38
CA ASN A 30 0.24 21.47 -9.69
C ASN A 30 -1.12 22.11 -9.42
N ALA A 31 -1.15 23.41 -9.11
CA ALA A 31 -2.38 24.13 -8.83
C ALA A 31 -3.20 24.45 -10.10
N ASN A 32 -2.55 24.79 -11.21
CA ASN A 32 -3.24 25.40 -12.36
C ASN A 32 -3.17 24.56 -13.65
N CYS A 33 -2.22 23.65 -13.78
CA CYS A 33 -1.89 23.02 -15.07
C CYS A 33 -1.97 21.49 -15.04
N ALA A 34 -1.68 20.85 -13.90
CA ALA A 34 -1.53 19.39 -13.78
C ALA A 34 -2.80 18.57 -14.07
N SER A 35 -3.96 19.22 -14.03
CA SER A 35 -5.27 18.64 -14.38
C SER A 35 -5.40 18.38 -15.88
N CYS A 36 -4.77 19.21 -16.72
CA CYS A 36 -4.90 19.13 -18.18
C CYS A 36 -3.59 18.74 -18.88
N HIS A 37 -2.44 18.99 -18.24
CA HIS A 37 -1.12 18.73 -18.81
C HIS A 37 -0.29 17.76 -17.97
N LYS A 38 0.56 16.99 -18.65
CA LYS A 38 1.67 16.25 -18.05
C LYS A 38 2.99 16.75 -18.64
N LEU A 39 4.10 16.49 -17.95
CA LEU A 39 5.41 16.97 -18.42
C LEU A 39 5.87 16.24 -19.69
N ASN A 40 5.77 14.91 -19.72
CA ASN A 40 6.38 14.08 -20.78
C ASN A 40 5.39 13.39 -21.71
N LYS A 41 4.09 13.59 -21.53
CA LYS A 41 3.06 12.89 -22.31
C LYS A 41 1.82 13.75 -22.54
N LYS A 42 1.06 13.42 -23.58
CA LYS A 42 -0.23 14.06 -23.89
C LYS A 42 -1.27 13.66 -22.82
N LEU A 43 -2.18 14.59 -22.49
CA LEU A 43 -3.35 14.35 -21.63
C LEU A 43 -4.57 15.07 -22.23
N ILE A 44 -5.09 16.13 -21.62
CA ILE A 44 -6.13 16.96 -22.25
C ILE A 44 -5.45 17.96 -23.20
N GLY A 45 -4.28 18.47 -22.79
CA GLY A 45 -3.40 19.29 -23.60
C GLY A 45 -2.05 18.60 -23.91
N PRO A 46 -1.17 19.29 -24.65
CA PRO A 46 0.16 18.79 -25.00
C PRO A 46 1.06 18.55 -23.80
N ALA A 47 2.10 17.72 -24.01
CA ALA A 47 3.19 17.57 -23.05
C ALA A 47 3.92 18.92 -22.90
N LEU A 48 4.16 19.38 -21.67
CA LEU A 48 4.77 20.70 -21.46
C LEU A 48 6.29 20.70 -21.56
N ARG A 49 6.97 19.56 -21.39
CA ARG A 49 8.42 19.52 -21.54
C ARG A 49 8.84 19.88 -22.96
N GLY A 50 9.84 20.74 -23.06
CA GLY A 50 10.33 21.34 -24.30
C GLY A 50 9.39 22.38 -24.90
N ALA A 51 8.37 22.86 -24.17
CA ALA A 51 7.49 23.91 -24.68
C ALA A 51 8.28 25.21 -24.93
N SER A 52 9.24 25.52 -24.04
CA SER A 52 10.17 26.65 -24.14
C SER A 52 11.10 26.57 -25.36
N GLU A 53 11.29 25.36 -25.93
CA GLU A 53 12.08 25.15 -27.15
C GLU A 53 11.22 25.22 -28.41
N ARG A 54 9.93 24.86 -28.30
CA ARG A 54 8.98 24.84 -29.42
C ARG A 54 8.41 26.20 -29.78
N HIS A 55 8.26 27.10 -28.81
CA HIS A 55 7.71 28.43 -29.02
C HIS A 55 8.51 29.50 -28.28
N GLU A 56 8.53 30.71 -28.84
CA GLU A 56 9.18 31.85 -28.21
C GLU A 56 8.50 32.24 -26.89
N LYS A 57 9.31 32.80 -25.98
CA LYS A 57 8.90 33.14 -24.62
C LYS A 57 7.69 34.08 -24.57
N GLU A 58 7.67 35.11 -25.41
CA GLU A 58 6.58 36.09 -25.50
C GLU A 58 5.28 35.47 -26.04
N TRP A 59 5.41 34.50 -26.96
CA TRP A 59 4.27 33.73 -27.46
C TRP A 59 3.69 32.88 -26.33
N LEU A 60 4.53 32.19 -25.55
CA LEU A 60 4.11 31.37 -24.40
C LEU A 60 3.41 32.21 -23.33
N TYR A 61 3.89 33.43 -23.05
CA TYR A 61 3.21 34.34 -22.12
C TYR A 61 1.80 34.70 -22.59
N SER A 62 1.66 35.02 -23.87
CA SER A 62 0.37 35.37 -24.49
C SER A 62 -0.58 34.16 -24.48
N TRP A 63 -0.06 32.97 -24.79
CA TRP A 63 -0.80 31.73 -24.83
C TRP A 63 -1.34 31.33 -23.45
N VAL A 64 -0.48 31.34 -22.43
CA VAL A 64 -0.87 30.98 -21.06
C VAL A 64 -1.89 31.99 -20.50
N ARG A 65 -1.75 33.29 -20.81
CA ARG A 65 -2.72 34.28 -20.35
C ARG A 65 -4.05 34.20 -21.07
N ASN A 66 -4.05 34.05 -22.39
CA ASN A 66 -5.27 34.04 -23.19
C ASN A 66 -5.07 33.41 -24.58
N SER A 67 -4.97 32.09 -24.62
CA SER A 67 -4.93 31.30 -25.87
C SER A 67 -6.14 31.55 -26.78
N ALA A 68 -7.34 31.76 -26.22
CA ALA A 68 -8.55 32.03 -26.98
C ALA A 68 -8.45 33.32 -27.83
N SER A 69 -7.78 34.35 -27.31
CA SER A 69 -7.51 35.57 -28.07
C SER A 69 -6.59 35.32 -29.26
N MET A 70 -5.58 34.44 -29.09
CA MET A 70 -4.62 34.11 -30.15
C MET A 70 -5.28 33.28 -31.26
N ILE A 71 -6.11 32.32 -30.88
CA ILE A 71 -6.93 31.54 -31.82
C ILE A 71 -7.85 32.48 -32.62
N LYS A 72 -8.51 33.43 -31.95
CA LYS A 72 -9.42 34.39 -32.59
C LYS A 72 -8.69 35.39 -33.48
N SER A 73 -7.47 35.79 -33.14
CA SER A 73 -6.66 36.69 -33.97
C SER A 73 -6.08 36.01 -35.22
N GLY A 74 -6.25 34.70 -35.37
CA GLY A 74 -5.79 33.97 -36.55
C GLY A 74 -4.33 33.49 -36.45
N ASP A 75 -3.76 33.37 -35.25
CA ASP A 75 -2.41 32.82 -35.06
C ASP A 75 -2.39 31.35 -35.52
N SER A 76 -1.49 31.02 -36.45
CA SER A 76 -1.47 29.72 -37.12
C SER A 76 -1.12 28.57 -36.17
N ASP A 77 -0.21 28.80 -35.23
CA ASP A 77 0.26 27.78 -34.30
C ASP A 77 -0.80 27.54 -33.22
N ALA A 78 -1.43 28.60 -32.73
CA ALA A 78 -2.56 28.55 -31.82
C ALA A 78 -3.73 27.74 -32.39
N ILE A 79 -4.07 27.97 -33.66
CA ILE A 79 -5.13 27.24 -34.36
C ILE A 79 -4.75 25.77 -34.56
N ALA A 80 -3.50 25.50 -34.96
CA ALA A 80 -3.02 24.13 -35.17
C ALA A 80 -3.11 23.30 -33.89
N ILE A 81 -2.65 23.85 -32.76
CA ILE A 81 -2.75 23.19 -31.44
C ILE A 81 -4.22 23.00 -31.06
N TYR A 82 -5.07 24.00 -31.27
CA TYR A 82 -6.48 23.90 -30.94
C TYR A 82 -7.21 22.80 -31.72
N GLU A 83 -6.94 22.66 -33.02
CA GLU A 83 -7.50 21.59 -33.86
C GLU A 83 -6.92 20.21 -33.48
N GLU A 84 -5.61 20.11 -33.21
CA GLU A 84 -4.96 18.84 -32.82
C GLU A 84 -5.54 18.28 -31.50
N TYR A 85 -5.86 19.15 -30.55
CA TYR A 85 -6.37 18.78 -29.22
C TYR A 85 -7.90 18.85 -29.13
N ASN A 86 -8.58 18.45 -30.21
CA ASN A 86 -10.04 18.29 -30.27
C ASN A 86 -10.85 19.55 -29.92
N LYS A 87 -10.31 20.74 -30.18
CA LYS A 87 -10.96 22.03 -29.92
C LYS A 87 -11.31 22.24 -28.44
N VAL A 88 -10.59 21.56 -27.54
CA VAL A 88 -10.72 21.77 -26.10
C VAL A 88 -10.11 23.13 -25.75
N ALA A 89 -10.91 24.01 -25.14
CA ALA A 89 -10.45 25.34 -24.75
C ALA A 89 -9.52 25.25 -23.53
N MET A 90 -8.33 25.84 -23.63
CA MET A 90 -7.45 26.04 -22.48
C MET A 90 -7.95 27.22 -21.64
N ASN A 91 -7.97 27.05 -20.32
CA ASN A 91 -8.33 28.12 -19.38
C ASN A 91 -7.37 29.31 -19.53
N SER A 92 -7.90 30.52 -19.35
CA SER A 92 -7.11 31.75 -19.35
C SER A 92 -6.54 32.00 -17.95
N PHE A 93 -5.26 32.36 -17.89
CA PHE A 93 -4.56 32.67 -16.64
C PHE A 93 -4.00 34.11 -16.63
N PRO A 94 -4.84 35.15 -16.77
CA PRO A 94 -4.40 36.55 -16.84
C PRO A 94 -3.70 37.02 -15.55
N GLN A 95 -3.94 36.33 -14.43
CA GLN A 95 -3.34 36.60 -13.14
C GLN A 95 -1.87 36.18 -13.02
N LEU A 96 -1.37 35.30 -13.91
CA LEU A 96 0.02 34.83 -13.84
C LEU A 96 0.97 35.88 -14.41
N SER A 97 1.96 36.27 -13.60
CA SER A 97 3.04 37.17 -14.03
C SER A 97 3.99 36.47 -15.00
N ASN A 98 4.86 37.22 -15.70
CA ASN A 98 5.88 36.61 -16.56
C ASN A 98 6.81 35.71 -15.75
N GLU A 99 7.16 36.13 -14.53
CA GLU A 99 7.97 35.35 -13.60
C GLU A 99 7.29 34.03 -13.18
N ASP A 100 5.98 34.06 -12.92
CA ASP A 100 5.24 32.83 -12.58
C ASP A 100 5.22 31.85 -13.75
N ILE A 101 5.05 32.35 -14.98
CA ILE A 101 5.10 31.52 -16.20
C ILE A 101 6.52 30.97 -16.41
N ASP A 102 7.55 31.77 -16.17
CA ASP A 102 8.94 31.34 -16.23
C ASP A 102 9.26 30.22 -15.25
N ASN A 103 8.77 30.35 -14.01
CA ASN A 103 8.92 29.31 -13.00
C ASN A 103 8.22 28.00 -13.43
N ILE A 104 7.01 28.10 -13.99
CA ILE A 104 6.26 26.93 -14.51
C ILE A 104 7.02 26.25 -15.66
N LEU A 105 7.51 27.04 -16.63
CA LEU A 105 8.24 26.54 -17.79
C LEU A 105 9.57 25.89 -17.35
N ALA A 106 10.32 26.55 -16.47
CA ALA A 106 11.55 26.01 -15.91
C ALA A 106 11.32 24.69 -15.15
N TYR A 107 10.23 24.59 -14.38
CA TYR A 107 9.83 23.31 -13.78
C TYR A 107 9.49 22.24 -14.82
N SER A 108 8.84 22.62 -15.92
CA SER A 108 8.44 21.66 -16.96
C SER A 108 9.64 21.04 -17.69
N ASP A 109 10.69 21.83 -17.87
CA ASP A 109 11.94 21.44 -18.52
C ASP A 109 12.95 20.83 -17.53
N TYR A 110 12.74 21.01 -16.22
CA TYR A 110 13.60 20.45 -15.19
C TYR A 110 13.59 18.92 -15.18
N ILE A 111 14.79 18.33 -15.16
CA ILE A 111 15.01 16.90 -14.96
C ILE A 111 15.54 16.71 -13.54
N PRO A 112 14.73 16.23 -12.58
CA PRO A 112 15.21 15.99 -11.24
C PRO A 112 16.26 14.86 -11.25
N PRO A 113 17.36 14.99 -10.50
CA PRO A 113 18.25 13.87 -10.26
C PRO A 113 17.46 12.75 -9.55
N LYS A 114 17.77 11.50 -9.88
CA LYS A 114 17.16 10.31 -9.27
C LYS A 114 17.15 10.50 -7.73
N PRO A 115 15.99 10.46 -7.05
CA PRO A 115 15.93 10.76 -5.64
C PRO A 115 16.81 9.78 -4.87
N ALA A 116 17.76 10.31 -4.10
CA ALA A 116 18.50 9.54 -3.12
C ALA A 116 17.53 9.12 -2.01
N ILE A 117 17.49 7.82 -1.75
CA ILE A 117 16.67 7.21 -0.71
C ILE A 117 17.17 7.77 0.63
N VAL A 118 16.43 8.72 1.21
CA VAL A 118 16.62 9.10 2.60
C VAL A 118 15.95 8.01 3.41
N SER A 119 16.75 7.06 3.90
CA SER A 119 16.30 6.03 4.83
C SER A 119 15.90 6.70 6.14
N ASN A 120 14.62 7.03 6.28
CA ASN A 120 14.02 7.19 7.60
C ASN A 120 13.87 5.80 8.20
N VAL A 121 14.82 5.43 9.07
CA VAL A 121 14.69 4.27 9.93
C VAL A 121 13.60 4.56 10.96
N SER A 122 12.36 4.22 10.62
CA SER A 122 11.31 4.03 11.60
C SER A 122 11.37 2.57 12.05
N SER A 123 11.86 2.38 13.28
CA SER A 123 11.75 1.12 13.99
C SER A 123 10.27 0.78 14.19
N ASN A 124 9.76 -0.17 13.41
CA ASN A 124 8.52 -0.87 13.75
C ASN A 124 8.90 -2.19 14.42
N SER A 125 8.72 -2.21 15.73
CA SER A 125 8.53 -3.41 16.52
C SER A 125 7.31 -4.17 15.99
N ASP A 126 7.55 -5.39 15.51
CA ASP A 126 6.52 -6.40 15.30
C ASP A 126 5.71 -6.60 16.57
N ILE A 127 4.46 -6.15 16.57
CA ILE A 127 3.45 -6.62 17.52
C ILE A 127 2.71 -7.75 16.81
N THR A 128 3.20 -8.96 17.01
CA THR A 128 2.41 -10.17 16.89
C THR A 128 1.28 -10.08 17.91
N ASN A 129 0.09 -9.70 17.45
CA ASN A 129 -1.13 -9.79 18.23
C ASN A 129 -1.51 -11.27 18.40
N SER A 130 -0.99 -11.88 19.46
CA SER A 130 -1.49 -13.11 20.04
C SER A 130 -1.38 -13.02 21.56
N ASN A 131 -2.52 -12.79 22.22
CA ASN A 131 -2.84 -13.08 23.63
C ASN A 131 -1.68 -13.15 24.65
N SER A 132 -0.79 -12.15 24.67
CA SER A 132 0.41 -12.14 25.52
C SER A 132 0.12 -12.27 27.01
N THR A 133 -1.04 -11.78 27.46
CA THR A 133 -1.47 -11.88 28.86
C THR A 133 -1.75 -13.33 29.26
N ASN A 134 -2.38 -14.12 28.39
CA ASN A 134 -2.69 -15.52 28.69
C ASN A 134 -1.40 -16.37 28.70
N ASP A 135 -0.48 -16.12 27.78
CA ASP A 135 0.80 -16.83 27.71
C ASP A 135 1.68 -16.53 28.93
N ILE A 136 1.73 -15.27 29.38
CA ILE A 136 2.45 -14.87 30.60
C ILE A 136 1.83 -15.51 31.86
N ILE A 137 0.49 -15.55 31.95
CA ILE A 137 -0.22 -16.18 33.07
C ILE A 137 0.08 -17.69 33.12
N LEU A 138 0.13 -18.37 31.97
CA LEU A 138 0.42 -19.81 31.90
C LEU A 138 1.86 -20.13 32.35
N ILE A 139 2.83 -19.31 31.95
CA ILE A 139 4.23 -19.45 32.38
C ILE A 139 4.36 -19.29 33.89
N LEU A 140 3.72 -18.26 34.46
CA LEU A 140 3.74 -17.99 35.90
C LEU A 140 3.08 -19.13 36.69
N LEU A 141 1.93 -19.62 36.24
CA LEU A 141 1.20 -20.71 36.88
C LEU A 141 2.04 -22.01 36.89
N SER A 142 2.69 -22.33 35.77
CA SER A 142 3.57 -23.50 35.67
C SER A 142 4.75 -23.40 36.64
N PHE A 143 5.35 -22.22 36.79
CA PHE A 143 6.46 -22.01 37.72
C PHE A 143 6.03 -22.26 39.18
N VAL A 144 4.89 -21.70 39.60
CA VAL A 144 4.35 -21.90 40.96
C VAL A 144 4.07 -23.37 41.23
N LEU A 145 3.50 -24.11 40.26
CA LEU A 145 3.21 -25.53 40.41
C LEU A 145 4.48 -26.36 40.62
N ILE A 146 5.55 -26.07 39.87
CA ILE A 146 6.85 -26.76 40.01
C ILE A 146 7.45 -26.51 41.39
N VAL A 147 7.40 -25.27 41.89
CA VAL A 147 7.88 -24.93 43.23
C VAL A 147 7.11 -25.69 44.31
N LEU A 148 5.78 -25.78 44.19
CA LEU A 148 4.94 -26.57 45.09
C LEU A 148 5.32 -28.05 45.09
N ILE A 149 5.56 -28.66 43.92
CA ILE A 149 5.96 -30.07 43.81
C ILE A 149 7.31 -30.30 44.50
N ILE A 150 8.29 -29.42 44.27
CA ILE A 150 9.61 -29.50 44.92
C ILE A 150 9.47 -29.42 46.45
N LEU A 151 8.69 -28.46 46.94
CA LEU A 151 8.43 -28.30 48.36
C LEU A 151 7.78 -29.55 48.96
N LEU A 152 6.78 -30.13 48.28
CA LEU A 152 6.09 -31.35 48.73
C LEU A 152 7.05 -32.55 48.80
N VAL A 153 7.93 -32.69 47.79
CA VAL A 153 8.95 -33.74 47.75
C VAL A 153 9.97 -33.56 48.88
N LEU A 154 10.41 -32.33 49.13
CA LEU A 154 11.31 -32.01 50.23
C LEU A 154 10.67 -32.35 51.57
N ILE A 155 9.46 -31.85 51.84
CA ILE A 155 8.71 -32.13 53.07
C ILE A 155 8.51 -33.63 53.28
N ASN A 156 8.12 -34.38 52.24
CA ASN A 156 7.99 -35.84 52.33
C ASN A 156 9.31 -36.54 52.63
N LYS A 157 10.43 -36.05 52.09
CA LYS A 157 11.76 -36.56 52.41
C LYS A 157 12.14 -36.24 53.86
N THR A 158 11.91 -35.01 54.34
CA THR A 158 12.22 -34.62 55.71
C THR A 158 11.38 -35.41 56.71
N LEU A 159 10.06 -35.53 56.48
CA LEU A 159 9.16 -36.32 57.32
C LEU A 159 9.59 -37.78 57.41
N LYS A 160 9.93 -38.42 56.28
CA LYS A 160 10.45 -39.80 56.27
C LYS A 160 11.75 -39.93 57.05
N ASN A 161 12.68 -38.99 56.86
CA ASN A 161 13.94 -38.99 57.61
C ASN A 161 13.72 -38.83 59.12
N LEU A 162 12.80 -37.96 59.54
CA LEU A 162 12.47 -37.76 60.95
C LEU A 162 11.77 -38.98 61.57
N LEU A 163 10.91 -39.67 60.82
CA LEU A 163 10.27 -40.90 61.28
C LEU A 163 11.26 -42.06 61.47
N ILE A 164 12.30 -42.14 60.61
CA ILE A 164 13.40 -43.10 60.73
C ILE A 164 14.28 -42.75 61.95
N GLN A 165 14.59 -41.47 62.16
CA GLN A 165 15.39 -41.02 63.31
C GLN A 165 14.68 -41.21 64.66
N ASN A 166 13.36 -41.07 64.69
CA ASN A 166 12.55 -41.25 65.90
C ASN A 166 12.16 -42.73 66.16
N GLY A 167 12.71 -43.68 65.38
CA GLY A 167 12.52 -45.12 65.60
C GLY A 167 11.10 -45.65 65.33
N LEU A 168 10.25 -44.85 64.68
CA LEU A 168 8.85 -45.20 64.39
C LEU A 168 8.67 -45.96 63.07
N LEU A 169 9.72 -46.04 62.23
CA LEU A 169 9.76 -46.82 61.00
C LEU A 169 11.09 -47.59 60.89
N ILE A 170 11.02 -48.87 60.52
CA ILE A 170 12.18 -49.73 60.26
C ILE A 170 12.67 -49.48 58.81
N ASP A 171 13.96 -49.23 58.65
CA ASP A 171 14.58 -48.95 57.35
C ASP A 171 14.69 -50.26 56.51
N GLU A 172 13.69 -50.57 55.69
CA GLU A 172 13.73 -51.64 54.67
C GLU A 172 14.62 -51.27 53.46
N LYS A 173 15.73 -50.56 53.68
CA LYS A 173 16.72 -50.25 52.63
C LYS A 173 17.67 -51.42 52.38
N ASN A 174 17.14 -52.61 52.11
CA ASN A 174 17.94 -53.69 51.53
C ASN A 174 17.42 -54.06 50.15
N ASN A 175 18.13 -53.54 49.14
CA ASN A 175 18.42 -54.22 47.88
C ASN A 175 17.25 -54.48 46.90
N LYS A 176 16.33 -53.53 46.73
CA LYS A 176 15.52 -53.48 45.50
C LYS A 176 16.18 -52.54 44.50
N LYS A 177 16.83 -53.09 43.46
CA LYS A 177 17.18 -52.33 42.26
C LYS A 177 15.93 -51.53 41.86
N GLY A 178 16.02 -50.21 41.84
CA GLY A 178 14.89 -49.35 41.45
C GLY A 178 14.29 -49.87 40.15
N ILE A 179 13.00 -50.18 40.16
CA ILE A 179 12.32 -50.72 38.99
C ILE A 179 12.42 -49.63 37.90
N PRO A 180 12.87 -49.96 36.68
CA PRO A 180 12.97 -48.96 35.61
C PRO A 180 11.59 -48.32 35.37
N ILE A 181 11.58 -47.01 35.12
CA ILE A 181 10.37 -46.16 35.10
C ILE A 181 9.26 -46.77 34.22
N GLY A 182 9.59 -47.33 33.05
CA GLY A 182 8.61 -47.99 32.18
C GLY A 182 7.97 -49.24 32.80
N LYS A 183 8.72 -50.06 33.53
CA LYS A 183 8.17 -51.22 34.26
C LYS A 183 7.31 -50.78 35.45
N ALA A 184 7.73 -49.73 36.17
CA ALA A 184 6.96 -49.15 37.27
C ALA A 184 5.64 -48.53 36.79
N PHE A 185 5.64 -47.94 35.58
CA PHE A 185 4.45 -47.40 34.95
C PHE A 185 3.46 -48.50 34.54
N VAL A 186 3.91 -49.54 33.83
CA VAL A 186 3.05 -50.65 33.38
C VAL A 186 2.47 -51.46 34.56
N GLN A 187 3.24 -51.60 35.65
CA GLN A 187 2.74 -52.26 36.87
C GLN A 187 1.68 -51.44 37.62
N ASN A 188 1.62 -50.12 37.42
CA ASN A 188 0.63 -49.26 38.04
C ASN A 188 -0.60 -49.13 37.13
N GLN A 189 -1.58 -50.01 37.34
CA GLN A 189 -2.81 -50.07 36.55
C GLN A 189 -3.58 -48.72 36.52
N PHE A 190 -3.52 -47.93 37.60
CA PHE A 190 -4.13 -46.59 37.61
C PHE A 190 -3.44 -45.64 36.62
N LEU A 191 -2.11 -45.59 36.59
CA LEU A 191 -1.37 -44.73 35.66
C LEU A 191 -1.55 -45.16 34.21
N VAL A 192 -1.60 -46.46 33.94
CA VAL A 192 -1.91 -46.99 32.60
C VAL A 192 -3.30 -46.55 32.16
N ILE A 193 -4.33 -46.74 33.00
CA ILE A 193 -5.71 -46.33 32.68
C ILE A 193 -5.79 -44.81 32.43
N VAL A 194 -5.21 -43.98 33.30
CA VAL A 194 -5.20 -42.53 33.14
C VAL A 194 -4.53 -42.12 31.82
N SER A 195 -3.39 -42.73 31.48
CA SER A 195 -2.70 -42.42 30.22
C SER A 195 -3.50 -42.82 28.99
N VAL A 196 -4.20 -43.96 29.03
CA VAL A 196 -5.08 -44.42 27.94
C VAL A 196 -6.26 -43.47 27.78
N VAL A 197 -6.89 -43.04 28.89
CA VAL A 197 -7.97 -42.05 28.86
C VAL A 197 -7.49 -40.72 28.26
N ILE A 198 -6.33 -40.22 28.67
CA ILE A 198 -5.75 -38.98 28.12
C ILE A 198 -5.47 -39.13 26.62
N LEU A 199 -4.90 -40.25 26.19
CA LEU A 199 -4.65 -40.51 24.77
C LEU A 199 -5.94 -40.58 23.96
N LEU A 200 -6.98 -41.23 24.48
CA LEU A 200 -8.29 -41.29 23.83
C LEU A 200 -8.93 -39.92 23.71
N LEU A 201 -8.92 -39.12 24.79
CA LEU A 201 -9.48 -37.77 24.78
C LEU A 201 -8.69 -36.83 23.86
N SER A 202 -7.36 -36.90 23.89
CA SER A 202 -6.48 -36.13 23.00
C SER A 202 -6.70 -36.48 21.53
N SER A 203 -6.73 -37.79 21.21
CA SER A 203 -7.01 -38.27 19.86
C SER A 203 -8.38 -37.78 19.36
N THR A 204 -9.42 -37.90 20.20
CA THR A 204 -10.76 -37.41 19.87
C THR A 204 -10.77 -35.89 19.67
N TYR A 205 -10.09 -35.15 20.54
CA TYR A 205 -9.97 -33.70 20.42
C TYR A 205 -9.33 -33.28 19.10
N PHE A 206 -8.15 -33.82 18.76
CA PHE A 206 -7.45 -33.47 17.52
C PHE A 206 -8.21 -33.92 16.28
N ALA A 207 -8.81 -35.12 16.30
CA ALA A 207 -9.64 -35.60 15.20
C ALA A 207 -10.85 -34.69 14.97
N PHE A 208 -11.53 -34.28 16.05
CA PHE A 208 -12.67 -33.38 15.96
C PHE A 208 -12.26 -31.98 15.47
N GLN A 209 -11.14 -31.44 15.97
CA GLN A 209 -10.61 -30.16 15.50
C GLN A 209 -10.26 -30.20 14.00
N TYR A 210 -9.65 -31.28 13.53
CA TYR A 210 -9.38 -31.47 12.10
C TYR A 210 -10.67 -31.51 11.28
N MET A 211 -11.69 -32.25 11.74
CA MET A 211 -12.98 -32.31 11.06
C MET A 211 -13.70 -30.95 10.99
N LEU A 212 -13.58 -30.12 12.03
CA LEU A 212 -14.18 -28.77 12.04
C LEU A 212 -13.53 -27.81 11.04
N GLN A 213 -12.31 -28.08 10.57
CA GLN A 213 -11.65 -27.27 9.55
C GLN A 213 -12.05 -27.66 8.12
N ILE A 214 -12.77 -28.77 7.93
CA ILE A 214 -13.22 -29.20 6.61
C ILE A 214 -14.27 -28.20 6.10
N GLY A 215 -14.02 -27.63 4.93
CA GLY A 215 -14.90 -26.62 4.33
C GLY A 215 -14.72 -25.20 4.86
N VAL A 216 -13.61 -24.92 5.57
CA VAL A 216 -13.24 -23.57 6.02
C VAL A 216 -12.13 -23.02 5.13
N ASP A 217 -12.48 -22.10 4.22
CA ASP A 217 -11.54 -21.53 3.24
C ASP A 217 -10.84 -20.24 3.72
N GLN A 218 -10.45 -20.19 5.01
CA GLN A 218 -9.75 -19.02 5.57
C GLN A 218 -8.35 -18.85 4.97
N GLY A 219 -7.97 -17.60 4.69
CA GLY A 219 -6.66 -17.28 4.12
C GLY A 219 -6.51 -17.63 2.62
N TYR A 220 -7.60 -18.00 1.94
CA TYR A 220 -7.59 -18.23 0.50
C TYR A 220 -7.29 -16.93 -0.28
N MET A 221 -6.13 -16.88 -0.92
CA MET A 221 -5.60 -15.69 -1.62
C MET A 221 -5.05 -16.09 -3.00
N PRO A 222 -5.90 -16.30 -4.02
CA PRO A 222 -5.44 -16.65 -5.35
C PRO A 222 -4.85 -15.43 -6.08
N ILE A 223 -3.99 -15.70 -7.06
CA ILE A 223 -3.44 -14.68 -7.94
C ILE A 223 -4.53 -14.23 -8.93
N GLN A 224 -4.80 -12.93 -8.99
CA GLN A 224 -5.75 -12.33 -9.92
C GLN A 224 -5.06 -11.97 -11.26
N PRO A 225 -5.79 -11.90 -12.39
CA PRO A 225 -5.19 -11.55 -13.69
C PRO A 225 -4.56 -10.16 -13.74
N ILE A 226 -5.16 -9.21 -13.01
CA ILE A 226 -4.66 -7.85 -12.80
C ILE A 226 -4.40 -7.71 -11.31
N HIS A 227 -3.23 -7.17 -10.95
CA HIS A 227 -2.88 -6.91 -9.56
C HIS A 227 -3.64 -5.68 -9.03
N TYR A 228 -4.93 -5.86 -8.75
CA TYR A 228 -5.79 -4.80 -8.21
C TYR A 228 -5.62 -4.66 -6.70
N SER A 229 -5.43 -3.42 -6.24
CA SER A 229 -5.22 -3.11 -4.81
C SER A 229 -6.43 -2.38 -4.21
N ASN A 230 -7.19 -3.08 -3.35
CA ASN A 230 -8.22 -2.43 -2.53
C ASN A 230 -7.64 -1.42 -1.54
N LYS A 231 -6.39 -1.63 -1.07
CA LYS A 231 -5.70 -0.71 -0.16
C LYS A 231 -5.55 0.67 -0.79
N ILE A 232 -5.07 0.74 -2.04
CA ILE A 232 -4.86 2.02 -2.73
C ILE A 232 -6.20 2.73 -2.99
N HIS A 233 -7.21 1.99 -3.45
CA HIS A 233 -8.49 2.59 -3.85
C HIS A 233 -9.36 2.99 -2.65
N ALA A 234 -9.69 2.03 -1.78
CA ALA A 234 -10.61 2.27 -0.66
C ALA A 234 -9.88 2.77 0.60
N GLY A 235 -8.60 2.43 0.78
CA GLY A 235 -7.80 2.85 1.92
C GLY A 235 -7.12 4.20 1.69
N ASP A 236 -6.15 4.27 0.79
CA ASP A 236 -5.32 5.47 0.66
C ASP A 236 -6.11 6.62 0.00
N ASN A 237 -6.85 6.32 -1.07
CA ASN A 237 -7.66 7.31 -1.80
C ASN A 237 -9.09 7.50 -1.25
N GLN A 238 -9.49 6.70 -0.25
CA GLN A 238 -10.80 6.80 0.41
C GLN A 238 -12.00 6.79 -0.57
N ILE A 239 -11.89 6.02 -1.68
CA ILE A 239 -13.00 5.84 -2.61
C ILE A 239 -14.12 5.07 -1.90
N GLU A 240 -15.32 5.61 -1.98
CA GLU A 240 -16.49 5.03 -1.30
C GLU A 240 -16.79 3.61 -1.81
N CYS A 241 -17.06 2.68 -0.89
CA CYS A 241 -17.20 1.26 -1.19
C CYS A 241 -18.27 0.95 -2.26
N GLN A 242 -19.40 1.65 -2.21
CA GLN A 242 -20.54 1.44 -3.11
C GLN A 242 -20.38 2.17 -4.46
N TYR A 243 -19.32 2.97 -4.64
CA TYR A 243 -18.99 3.54 -5.96
C TYR A 243 -18.70 2.43 -6.96
N CYS A 244 -17.80 1.50 -6.59
CA CYS A 244 -17.49 0.33 -7.40
C CYS A 244 -18.57 -0.76 -7.24
N HIS A 245 -19.00 -1.02 -6.02
CA HIS A 245 -19.94 -2.10 -5.69
C HIS A 245 -21.38 -1.61 -5.56
N SER A 246 -21.85 -0.90 -6.59
CA SER A 246 -23.13 -0.18 -6.58
C SER A 246 -24.36 -1.08 -6.40
N SER A 247 -24.28 -2.33 -6.84
CA SER A 247 -25.35 -3.33 -6.69
C SER A 247 -25.64 -3.70 -5.23
N ALA A 248 -24.73 -3.42 -4.28
CA ALA A 248 -24.93 -3.71 -2.87
C ALA A 248 -26.19 -3.05 -2.27
N LYS A 249 -26.62 -1.91 -2.80
CA LYS A 249 -27.81 -1.18 -2.33
C LYS A 249 -29.15 -1.78 -2.78
N LYS A 250 -29.16 -2.55 -3.88
CA LYS A 250 -30.39 -2.91 -4.61
C LYS A 250 -30.51 -4.39 -4.95
N SER A 251 -29.43 -5.15 -4.85
CA SER A 251 -29.35 -6.56 -5.26
C SER A 251 -28.90 -7.44 -4.09
N LYS A 252 -29.21 -8.72 -4.19
CA LYS A 252 -28.72 -9.78 -3.29
C LYS A 252 -27.27 -10.16 -3.56
N HIS A 253 -26.76 -9.76 -4.72
CA HIS A 253 -25.37 -10.00 -5.12
C HIS A 253 -24.71 -8.67 -5.44
N SER A 254 -23.62 -8.38 -4.72
CA SER A 254 -22.73 -7.28 -5.07
C SER A 254 -21.70 -7.77 -6.07
N GLY A 255 -21.95 -7.52 -7.36
CA GLY A 255 -21.10 -7.98 -8.45
C GLY A 255 -19.74 -7.28 -8.47
N ILE A 256 -18.82 -7.84 -9.28
CA ILE A 256 -17.59 -7.16 -9.67
C ILE A 256 -17.98 -6.02 -10.63
N PRO A 257 -17.47 -4.79 -10.44
CA PRO A 257 -17.78 -3.67 -11.35
C PRO A 257 -17.38 -3.99 -12.80
N SER A 258 -18.15 -3.45 -13.75
CA SER A 258 -17.72 -3.44 -15.15
C SER A 258 -16.46 -2.57 -15.32
N LEU A 259 -15.61 -2.90 -16.30
CA LEU A 259 -14.37 -2.15 -16.56
C LEU A 259 -14.61 -0.67 -16.92
N ASN A 260 -15.81 -0.30 -17.36
CA ASN A 260 -16.20 1.11 -17.56
C ASN A 260 -16.05 1.94 -16.27
N VAL A 261 -16.34 1.36 -15.10
CA VAL A 261 -16.17 2.06 -13.81
C VAL A 261 -14.70 2.38 -13.57
N CYS A 262 -13.79 1.48 -13.97
CA CYS A 262 -12.35 1.73 -13.90
C CYS A 262 -11.96 2.86 -14.85
N MET A 263 -12.45 2.84 -16.09
CA MET A 263 -12.08 3.82 -17.10
C MET A 263 -12.56 5.24 -16.80
N ASN A 264 -13.67 5.42 -16.09
CA ASN A 264 -14.14 6.75 -15.64
C ASN A 264 -13.06 7.58 -14.91
N CYS A 265 -12.09 6.92 -14.27
CA CYS A 265 -10.94 7.58 -13.66
C CYS A 265 -9.63 7.30 -14.43
N HIS A 266 -9.43 6.08 -14.91
CA HIS A 266 -8.18 5.67 -15.54
C HIS A 266 -7.95 6.23 -16.95
N GLU A 267 -8.95 6.83 -17.60
CA GLU A 267 -8.72 7.64 -18.82
C GLU A 267 -7.70 8.77 -18.61
N ASN A 268 -7.65 9.31 -17.38
CA ASN A 268 -6.74 10.42 -17.01
C ASN A 268 -5.61 9.99 -16.06
N ILE A 269 -5.59 8.72 -15.62
CA ILE A 269 -4.65 8.19 -14.64
C ILE A 269 -3.87 7.03 -15.27
N ALA A 270 -2.83 7.38 -16.01
CA ALA A 270 -1.97 6.42 -16.72
C ALA A 270 -0.69 6.01 -15.98
N GLU A 271 -0.36 6.66 -14.86
CA GLU A 271 0.83 6.32 -14.06
C GLU A 271 0.47 6.26 -12.59
N TYR A 272 1.15 5.37 -11.87
CA TYR A 272 1.09 5.37 -10.42
C TYR A 272 1.93 6.53 -9.86
N ASN A 273 1.37 7.24 -8.89
CA ASN A 273 2.00 8.37 -8.20
C ASN A 273 1.93 8.27 -6.67
N GLY A 274 1.53 7.11 -6.13
CA GLY A 274 1.47 6.85 -4.70
C GLY A 274 2.78 6.26 -4.15
N GLU A 275 2.74 5.86 -2.87
CA GLU A 275 3.88 5.26 -2.17
C GLU A 275 4.21 3.86 -2.72
N GLU A 276 5.50 3.58 -2.93
CA GLU A 276 5.97 2.25 -3.36
C GLU A 276 6.01 1.29 -2.16
N ASP A 277 5.53 0.05 -2.35
CA ASP A 277 5.65 -1.01 -1.34
C ASP A 277 6.88 -1.86 -1.67
N LEU A 278 8.05 -1.34 -1.28
CA LEU A 278 9.35 -1.98 -1.56
C LEU A 278 9.52 -3.31 -0.83
N GLU A 279 8.89 -3.49 0.33
CA GLU A 279 8.94 -4.74 1.11
C GLU A 279 8.29 -5.90 0.36
N LYS A 280 7.20 -5.64 -0.36
CA LYS A 280 6.54 -6.63 -1.22
C LYS A 280 7.01 -6.60 -2.68
N GLY A 281 7.99 -5.76 -3.01
CA GLY A 281 8.57 -5.65 -4.35
C GLY A 281 7.68 -4.90 -5.36
N TYR A 282 6.68 -4.15 -4.90
CA TYR A 282 5.78 -3.40 -5.76
C TYR A 282 6.27 -1.96 -5.97
N THR A 283 6.89 -1.72 -7.12
CA THR A 283 7.40 -0.41 -7.53
C THR A 283 6.37 0.40 -8.30
N ARG A 284 6.64 1.69 -8.52
CA ARG A 284 5.82 2.54 -9.38
C ARG A 284 5.71 2.00 -10.80
N ASP A 285 6.81 1.47 -11.32
CA ASP A 285 6.85 0.88 -12.66
C ASP A 285 6.02 -0.41 -12.73
N PHE A 286 5.99 -1.21 -11.66
CA PHE A 286 5.12 -2.38 -11.57
C PHE A 286 3.65 -1.98 -11.70
N TYR A 287 3.15 -1.07 -10.87
CA TYR A 287 1.75 -0.62 -10.92
C TYR A 287 1.40 0.09 -12.23
N THR A 288 2.32 0.89 -12.76
CA THR A 288 2.13 1.57 -14.05
C THR A 288 2.00 0.55 -15.20
N ASN A 289 2.73 -0.56 -15.15
CA ASN A 289 2.58 -1.64 -16.14
C ASN A 289 1.32 -2.50 -15.91
N GLU A 290 0.86 -2.67 -14.68
CA GLU A 290 -0.40 -3.39 -14.39
C GLU A 290 -1.62 -2.65 -14.97
N ILE A 291 -1.63 -1.31 -14.93
CA ILE A 291 -2.71 -0.50 -15.55
C ILE A 291 -2.82 -0.78 -17.07
N LYS A 292 -1.71 -1.07 -17.76
CA LYS A 292 -1.76 -1.41 -19.19
C LYS A 292 -2.57 -2.67 -19.49
N LYS A 293 -2.68 -3.61 -18.54
CA LYS A 293 -3.56 -4.78 -18.68
C LYS A 293 -5.02 -4.39 -18.69
N LEU A 294 -5.41 -3.38 -17.90
CA LEU A 294 -6.76 -2.81 -17.95
C LEU A 294 -7.01 -2.19 -19.33
N TYR A 295 -6.08 -1.38 -19.84
CA TYR A 295 -6.22 -0.76 -21.16
C TYR A 295 -6.34 -1.78 -22.28
N LYS A 296 -5.54 -2.86 -22.23
CA LYS A 296 -5.68 -3.98 -23.16
C LYS A 296 -7.08 -4.60 -23.08
N ALA A 297 -7.61 -4.82 -21.86
CA ALA A 297 -8.92 -5.43 -21.67
C ALA A 297 -10.08 -4.57 -22.22
N VAL A 298 -9.99 -3.24 -22.07
CA VAL A 298 -11.02 -2.31 -22.56
C VAL A 298 -10.77 -1.80 -23.99
N GLY A 299 -9.64 -2.12 -24.60
CA GLY A 299 -9.24 -1.59 -25.90
C GLY A 299 -8.89 -0.09 -25.87
N TRP A 300 -8.28 0.42 -24.79
CA TRP A 300 -7.88 1.81 -24.69
C TRP A 300 -6.47 2.03 -25.25
N ASN A 301 -6.33 3.00 -26.15
CA ASN A 301 -5.03 3.42 -26.69
C ASN A 301 -4.56 4.71 -25.99
N GLU A 302 -3.45 4.62 -25.26
CA GLU A 302 -2.88 5.74 -24.50
C GLU A 302 -2.38 6.89 -25.40
N ASN A 303 -1.91 6.59 -26.60
CA ASN A 303 -1.33 7.59 -27.50
C ASN A 303 -2.39 8.40 -28.24
N SER A 304 -3.45 7.72 -28.69
CA SER A 304 -4.56 8.34 -29.41
C SER A 304 -5.74 8.69 -28.50
N GLN A 305 -5.65 8.39 -27.20
CA GLN A 305 -6.67 8.62 -26.16
C GLN A 305 -8.08 8.25 -26.63
N SER A 306 -8.18 7.09 -27.26
CA SER A 306 -9.40 6.60 -27.89
C SER A 306 -9.50 5.10 -27.76
N TYR A 307 -10.74 4.61 -27.77
CA TYR A 307 -11.04 3.19 -27.77
C TYR A 307 -10.82 2.60 -29.18
N THR A 308 -10.13 1.47 -29.25
CA THR A 308 -9.87 0.73 -30.50
C THR A 308 -11.07 -0.11 -30.94
N GLY A 309 -11.97 -0.46 -30.00
CA GLY A 309 -13.11 -1.35 -30.24
C GLY A 309 -12.82 -2.84 -29.97
N ASP A 310 -11.54 -3.20 -29.83
CA ASP A 310 -11.12 -4.56 -29.48
C ASP A 310 -11.14 -4.74 -27.96
N THR A 311 -12.07 -5.55 -27.45
CA THR A 311 -12.26 -5.74 -26.01
C THR A 311 -12.09 -7.20 -25.60
N GLU A 312 -11.45 -7.42 -24.46
CA GLU A 312 -11.27 -8.75 -23.85
C GLU A 312 -11.72 -8.71 -22.38
N PRO A 313 -12.67 -9.57 -21.95
CA PRO A 313 -13.13 -9.57 -20.57
C PRO A 313 -12.06 -10.09 -19.61
N VAL A 314 -11.90 -9.40 -18.47
CA VAL A 314 -11.01 -9.85 -17.39
C VAL A 314 -11.67 -11.01 -16.63
N LYS A 315 -11.02 -12.17 -16.65
CA LYS A 315 -11.49 -13.40 -15.98
C LYS A 315 -11.07 -13.42 -14.50
N TRP A 316 -11.79 -12.67 -13.68
CA TRP A 316 -11.54 -12.61 -12.23
C TRP A 316 -11.73 -13.98 -11.55
N VAL A 317 -10.92 -14.25 -10.53
CA VAL A 317 -11.07 -15.43 -9.67
C VAL A 317 -11.92 -15.05 -8.46
N ARG A 318 -13.11 -15.67 -8.35
CA ARG A 318 -14.03 -15.44 -7.24
C ARG A 318 -13.53 -16.14 -5.98
N ILE A 319 -13.34 -15.38 -4.90
CA ILE A 319 -12.80 -15.89 -3.62
C ILE A 319 -13.87 -16.18 -2.56
N HIS A 320 -15.07 -15.60 -2.70
CA HIS A 320 -16.18 -15.83 -1.77
C HIS A 320 -17.27 -16.63 -2.46
N ASN A 321 -17.45 -17.89 -2.06
CA ASN A 321 -18.46 -18.79 -2.57
C ASN A 321 -19.27 -19.39 -1.42
N LEU A 322 -20.54 -19.62 -1.69
CA LEU A 322 -21.43 -20.43 -0.86
C LEU A 322 -22.07 -21.49 -1.76
N PRO A 323 -22.49 -22.63 -1.19
CA PRO A 323 -23.30 -23.59 -1.92
C PRO A 323 -24.58 -22.96 -2.49
N ASP A 324 -25.01 -23.45 -3.64
CA ASP A 324 -26.13 -22.91 -4.43
C ASP A 324 -27.52 -23.10 -3.78
N PHE A 325 -27.64 -23.97 -2.78
CA PHE A 325 -28.87 -24.14 -2.00
C PHE A 325 -29.11 -23.04 -0.95
N VAL A 326 -28.14 -22.14 -0.71
CA VAL A 326 -28.24 -21.03 0.25
C VAL A 326 -28.81 -19.78 -0.45
N TYR A 327 -29.70 -19.04 0.21
CA TYR A 327 -30.32 -17.81 -0.31
C TYR A 327 -30.13 -16.58 0.59
#